data_AF-A0A2A2DQ38-F1
#
_entry.id   AF-A0A2A2DQ38-F1
#
_cell.length_a   1.000
_cell.length_b   1.000
_cell.length_c   1.000
_cell.angle_alpha   90.00
_cell.angle_beta   90.00
_cell.angle_gamma   90.00
#
_symmetry.space_group_name_H-M   'P 1'
#
loop_
_entity.id
_entity.type
_entity.pdbx_description
1 polymer ?
#
loop_
_entity_poly.entity_id
_entity_poly.type
_entity_poly.pdbx_seq_one_letter_code
_entity_poly.pdbx_strand_id
1 'polypeptide(L)' 'YEHIRNKDYGLSPEIPPDKRTLSQFRRFTGRAEGLSISFEAHLLGSKIEYDEAQDTLIIRNLPTQLRDQLKRRKD' A
#
# COMPACT_ATOMS: atom_id res chain seq x y z
N TYR A 1 44.16 26.55 -30.62
CA TYR A 1 43.17 25.60 -31.15
C TYR A 1 42.78 24.65 -30.05
N GLU A 2 41.69 25.00 -29.35
CA GLU A 2 41.00 24.19 -28.35
C GLU A 2 40.32 23.00 -29.00
N HIS A 3 40.47 21.80 -28.43
CA HIS A 3 39.62 20.66 -28.76
C HIS A 3 39.02 20.09 -27.48
N ILE A 4 37.86 20.65 -27.13
CA ILE A 4 36.84 20.05 -26.28
C ILE A 4 36.47 18.65 -26.78
N ARG A 5 36.52 17.65 -25.88
CA ARG A 5 35.66 16.46 -25.94
C ARG A 5 35.23 16.10 -24.53
N ASN A 6 34.41 16.97 -23.96
CA ASN A 6 33.52 16.57 -22.88
C ASN A 6 32.48 15.66 -23.53
N LYS A 7 32.65 14.35 -23.36
CA LYS A 7 31.62 13.35 -23.69
C LYS A 7 30.54 13.51 -22.63
N ASP A 8 29.66 14.47 -22.88
CA ASP A 8 28.42 14.68 -22.13
C ASP A 8 27.56 13.44 -22.38
N TYR A 9 27.72 12.44 -21.53
CA TYR A 9 26.78 11.34 -21.43
C TYR A 9 25.44 11.98 -21.04
N GLY A 10 24.57 12.16 -22.03
CA GLY A 10 23.17 12.55 -21.87
C GLY A 10 22.35 11.45 -21.18
N LEU A 11 22.78 11.08 -19.97
CA LEU A 11 22.04 10.24 -19.04
C LEU A 11 21.93 11.06 -17.76
N SER A 12 20.77 11.70 -17.57
CA SER A 12 20.42 12.25 -16.27
C SER A 12 20.63 11.16 -15.22
N PRO A 13 21.50 11.37 -14.20
CA PRO A 13 21.94 10.32 -13.27
C PRO A 13 20.87 9.91 -12.25
N GLU A 14 19.63 10.37 -12.40
CA GLU A 14 18.55 10.04 -11.50
C GLU A 14 17.26 9.94 -12.31
N ILE A 15 16.73 8.73 -12.46
CA ILE A 15 15.32 8.57 -12.77
C ILE A 15 14.61 9.15 -11.55
N PRO A 16 13.87 10.28 -11.65
CA PRO A 16 13.18 10.82 -10.49
C PRO A 16 12.26 9.69 -10.00
N PRO A 17 12.44 9.18 -8.77
CA PRO A 17 11.52 8.20 -8.24
C PRO A 17 10.18 8.89 -8.26
N ASP A 18 9.27 8.39 -9.08
CA ASP A 18 7.91 8.89 -9.14
C ASP A 18 7.30 8.63 -7.75
N LYS A 19 7.46 9.62 -6.86
CA LYS A 19 7.04 9.57 -5.45
C LYS A 19 5.54 9.22 -5.35
N ARG A 20 4.82 9.50 -6.43
CA ARG A 20 3.41 9.19 -6.65
C ARG A 20 3.15 7.70 -6.80
N THR A 21 4.02 6.91 -7.43
CA THR A 21 3.92 5.44 -7.48
C THR A 21 4.37 4.82 -6.16
N LEU A 22 5.46 5.31 -5.56
CA LEU A 22 5.95 4.82 -4.26
C LEU A 22 4.92 4.98 -3.13
N SER A 23 4.12 6.05 -3.16
CA SER A 23 3.02 6.25 -2.21
C SER A 23 1.91 5.19 -2.32
N GLN A 24 1.71 4.59 -3.50
CA GLN A 24 0.68 3.57 -3.76
C GLN A 24 1.09 2.21 -3.19
N PHE A 25 2.40 1.98 -3.11
CA PHE A 25 2.99 0.79 -2.50
C PHE A 25 3.12 0.88 -0.97
N ARG A 26 2.74 2.00 -0.36
CA ARG A 26 2.76 2.10 1.11
C ARG A 26 1.73 1.12 1.67
N ARG A 27 2.18 0.16 2.47
CA ARG A 27 1.35 -0.88 3.07
C ARG A 27 1.16 -0.59 4.56
N PHE A 28 -0.08 -0.66 5.03
CA PHE A 28 -0.37 -0.67 6.45
C PHE A 28 -0.20 -2.10 6.99
N THR A 29 0.43 -2.22 8.15
CA THR A 29 0.66 -3.49 8.85
C THR A 29 0.43 -3.28 10.34
N GLY A 30 -0.22 -4.24 11.00
CA GLY A 30 -0.48 -4.20 12.44
C GLY A 30 -0.61 -5.61 12.99
N ARG A 31 -0.17 -5.81 14.24
CA ARG A 31 -0.27 -7.09 14.95
C ARG A 31 -0.66 -6.84 16.40
N ALA A 32 -1.62 -7.60 16.92
CA ALA A 32 -2.05 -7.56 18.31
C ALA A 32 -2.69 -8.91 18.68
N GLU A 33 -2.37 -9.49 19.84
CA GLU A 33 -3.08 -10.62 20.46
C GLU A 33 -3.61 -11.72 19.50
N GLY A 34 -2.74 -12.23 18.60
CA GLY A 34 -3.11 -13.28 17.64
C GLY A 34 -3.79 -12.79 16.34
N LEU A 35 -4.03 -11.49 16.22
CA LEU A 35 -4.51 -10.81 15.02
C LEU A 35 -3.34 -10.19 14.24
N SER A 36 -3.30 -10.43 12.94
CA SER A 36 -2.37 -9.82 12.00
C SER A 36 -3.15 -9.19 10.86
N ILE A 37 -3.00 -7.89 10.66
CA ILE A 37 -3.71 -7.12 9.63
C ILE A 37 -2.69 -6.49 8.70
N SER A 38 -2.93 -6.59 7.40
CA SER A 38 -2.10 -5.88 6.43
C SER A 38 -2.80 -5.62 5.10
N PHE A 39 -2.75 -4.38 4.62
CA PHE A 39 -3.43 -3.94 3.41
C PHE A 39 -2.70 -2.76 2.74
N GLU A 40 -2.93 -2.58 1.45
CA GLU A 40 -2.34 -1.49 0.67
C GLU A 40 -3.02 -0.15 0.98
N ALA A 41 -2.26 0.94 1.06
CA ALA A 41 -2.80 2.24 1.47
C ALA A 41 -3.92 2.76 0.57
N HIS A 42 -3.89 2.42 -0.73
CA HIS A 42 -4.94 2.83 -1.67
C HIS A 42 -6.32 2.21 -1.37
N LEU A 43 -6.38 1.18 -0.51
CA LEU A 43 -7.65 0.58 -0.08
C LEU A 43 -8.35 1.38 1.02
N LEU A 44 -7.63 2.27 1.72
CA LEU A 44 -8.19 3.16 2.74
C LEU A 44 -9.11 4.19 2.07
N GLY A 45 -10.32 4.36 2.59
CA GLY A 45 -11.38 5.17 1.98
C GLY A 45 -12.14 4.47 0.84
N SER A 46 -11.75 3.26 0.44
CA SER A 46 -12.45 2.47 -0.58
C SER A 46 -13.02 1.16 -0.01
N LYS A 47 -12.15 0.20 0.29
CA LYS A 47 -12.56 -1.09 0.90
C LYS A 47 -12.31 -1.12 2.40
N ILE A 48 -11.43 -0.27 2.89
CA ILE A 48 -11.06 -0.15 4.29
C ILE A 48 -11.47 1.23 4.75
N GLU A 49 -12.20 1.32 5.84
CA GLU A 49 -12.54 2.58 6.50
C GLU A 49 -11.99 2.54 7.92
N TYR A 50 -11.37 3.64 8.35
CA TYR A 50 -10.92 3.81 9.71
C TYR A 50 -11.75 4.93 10.35
N ASP A 51 -12.40 4.61 11.45
CA ASP A 51 -13.07 5.56 12.33
C ASP A 51 -12.14 5.85 13.51
N GLU A 52 -11.55 7.05 13.53
CA GLU A 52 -10.64 7.49 14.58
C GLU A 52 -11.37 7.75 15.91
N ALA A 53 -12.62 8.20 15.87
CA ALA A 53 -13.38 8.52 17.08
C ALA A 53 -13.73 7.27 17.88
N GLN A 54 -13.94 6.14 17.19
CA GLN A 54 -14.25 4.85 17.80
C GLN A 54 -13.08 3.86 17.78
N ASP A 55 -11.90 4.30 17.31
CA ASP A 55 -10.73 3.46 17.04
C ASP A 55 -11.07 2.12 16.35
N THR A 56 -11.86 2.20 15.29
CA THR A 56 -12.45 1.02 14.62
C THR A 56 -12.03 0.95 13.16
N LEU A 57 -11.65 -0.24 12.70
CA LEU A 57 -11.34 -0.52 11.30
C LEU A 57 -12.43 -1.39 10.66
N ILE A 58 -13.09 -0.88 9.63
CA ILE A 58 -14.16 -1.56 8.89
C ILE A 58 -13.60 -2.08 7.56
N ILE A 59 -13.82 -3.37 7.29
CA ILE A 59 -13.41 -4.01 6.04
C ILE A 59 -14.65 -4.40 5.24
N ARG A 60 -14.86 -3.73 4.10
CA ARG A 60 -15.94 -4.02 3.16
C ARG A 60 -15.50 -5.06 2.12
N ASN A 61 -16.45 -5.86 1.66
CA ASN A 61 -16.23 -6.89 0.63
C ASN A 61 -15.09 -7.86 1.00
N LEU A 62 -15.26 -8.55 2.13
CA LEU A 62 -14.30 -9.56 2.59
C LEU A 62 -13.99 -10.60 1.50
N PRO A 63 -12.73 -11.08 1.42
CA PRO A 63 -12.37 -12.18 0.52
C PRO A 63 -13.29 -13.38 0.73
N THR A 64 -13.71 -14.02 -0.37
CA THR A 64 -14.67 -15.14 -0.36
C THR A 64 -14.26 -16.22 0.65
N GLN A 65 -12.98 -16.58 0.66
CA GLN A 65 -12.43 -17.57 1.59
C GLN A 65 -12.67 -17.20 3.07
N LEU A 66 -12.39 -15.95 3.45
CA LEU A 66 -12.59 -15.50 4.83
C LEU A 66 -14.08 -15.42 5.16
N ARG A 67 -14.91 -14.94 4.23
CA ARG A 67 -16.36 -14.91 4.39
C ARG A 67 -16.93 -16.32 4.59
N ASP A 68 -16.45 -17.30 3.84
CA ASP A 68 -16.92 -18.69 3.95
C ASP A 68 -16.46 -19.33 5.27
N GLN A 69 -15.24 -19.06 5.73
CA GLN A 69 -14.77 -19.49 7.04
C GLN A 69 -15.64 -18.91 8.18
N LEU A 70 -16.01 -17.63 8.09
CA LEU A 70 -16.87 -16.98 9.08
C LEU A 70 -18.30 -17.56 9.08
N LYS A 71 -18.84 -17.88 7.90
CA LYS A 71 -20.17 -18.48 7.78
C LYS A 71 -20.21 -19.90 8.34
N ARG A 72 -19.23 -20.74 8.01
CA ARG A 72 -19.13 -22.13 8.50
C ARG A 72 -19.00 -22.25 10.01
N ARG A 73 -18.55 -21.19 10.70
CA ARG A 73 -18.45 -21.16 12.16
C ARG A 73 -19.76 -20.77 12.85
N LYS A 74 -20.76 -20.31 12.08
CA LYS A 74 -22.09 -19.95 12.57
C LYS A 74 -23.10 -21.09 12.47
N ASP A 75 -22.83 -22.09 11.64
CA ASP A 75 -23.44 -23.43 11.68
C ASP A 75 -22.81 -24.26 12.81
#